data_AF-A0A1B6GD39-F1
#
_entry.id   AF-A0A1B6GD39-F1
#
_cell.length_a   1.000
_cell.length_b   1.000
_cell.length_c   1.000
_cell.angle_alpha   90.00
_cell.angle_beta   90.00
_cell.angle_gamma   90.00
#
_symmetry.space_group_name_H-M   'P 1'
#
loop_
_entity.id
_entity.type
_entity.pdbx_description
1 polymer ?
#
loop_
_entity_poly.entity_id
_entity_poly.type
_entity_poly.pdbx_seq_one_letter_code
_entity_poly.pdbx_strand_id
1 'polypeptide(L)'
;MVRLVLQVIAVVLVAVVPVRLDDDVPRESLKSYVAKHRDSIYMFESFDSQSDFDENWVKSKAKKADSGEPGSNIDESIAKYDGEWAVEPVQKDSVAGLAPESQSDYGLVLKSVAKHSAVSTLLPRPFVFKAKRPLIVQYEVQFQTGVECAGSYLKLLSSAASEKSDLERFYDKTLYSIMFGPDRCGSDSKLHFIINYDNRQTGEITEKSILHSTKELGTKSSEEYANKFRDKLPHIFKFRLEPDSSLRMWVDNVLVFKGSLLTDLSPPVNPPKEIDDPNDRKPEDWDDRVQIDDMDAVKPQDWDETEPEFIDDSSAVKPADWDDGLDGSWSPPKINNPNYRGQWVRPKIPNPNYKGIWKPRKIPNPDKYNDPNPFETLFKIDAVGFELWSMSKDIYFDNILITSSDDVSDRIREMTYELKVGQIREASSSVVDHIWALTEDYPWIWAVFTLIIGILITLLVMCFKRSPREVVQEVQEDDVAVDAVEKPEDRRSESVKLNGRQSDAESAGSNTETEAEDIEIIEEEKKESNEGETEEKKTARKRTTKKSE
;
A
#
# COMPACT_ATOMS: atom_id res chain seq x y z
N MET A 1 54.81 5.87 19.14
CA MET A 1 53.78 5.90 18.09
C MET A 1 52.40 5.49 18.59
N VAL A 2 52.14 4.24 18.98
CA VAL A 2 50.78 3.76 19.38
C VAL A 2 50.05 4.69 20.37
N ARG A 3 50.73 5.17 21.42
CA ARG A 3 50.15 6.15 22.38
C ARG A 3 49.71 7.48 21.75
N LEU A 4 50.45 7.98 20.76
CA LEU A 4 50.12 9.22 20.06
C LEU A 4 48.93 9.04 19.12
N VAL A 5 48.87 7.88 18.44
CA VAL A 5 47.73 7.50 17.58
C VAL A 5 46.46 7.34 18.42
N LEU A 6 46.54 6.68 19.58
CA LEU A 6 45.41 6.58 20.52
C LEU A 6 44.98 7.94 21.09
N GLN A 7 45.91 8.86 21.35
CA GLN A 7 45.56 10.22 21.78
C GLN A 7 44.89 11.04 20.67
N VAL A 8 45.34 10.93 19.42
CA VAL A 8 44.69 11.60 18.28
C VAL A 8 43.30 11.00 18.02
N ILE A 9 43.15 9.67 18.06
CA ILE A 9 41.84 9.00 17.94
C ILE A 9 40.91 9.42 19.08
N ALA A 10 41.41 9.52 20.32
CA ALA A 10 40.61 9.99 21.45
C ALA A 10 40.20 11.47 21.30
N VAL A 11 41.06 12.35 20.79
CA VAL A 11 40.73 13.76 20.52
C VAL A 11 39.71 13.89 19.37
N VAL A 12 39.82 13.06 18.32
CA VAL A 12 38.83 13.03 17.23
C VAL A 12 37.48 12.48 17.71
N LEU A 13 37.46 11.46 18.58
CA LEU A 13 36.24 10.95 19.22
C LEU A 13 35.60 11.96 20.18
N VAL A 14 36.40 12.74 20.91
CA VAL A 14 35.90 13.80 21.81
C VAL A 14 35.46 15.05 21.05
N ALA A 15 35.93 15.26 19.82
CA ALA A 15 35.46 16.31 18.92
C ALA A 15 34.07 16.02 18.31
N VAL A 16 33.52 14.81 18.46
CA VAL A 16 32.12 14.49 18.16
C VAL A 16 31.22 15.00 19.30
N VAL A 17 31.25 16.32 19.51
CA VAL A 17 30.20 17.01 20.28
C VAL A 17 29.02 17.18 19.32
N PRO A 18 27.83 16.61 19.61
CA PRO A 18 26.65 16.92 18.81
C PRO A 18 26.42 18.43 18.89
N VAL A 19 26.29 19.07 17.72
CA VAL A 19 25.97 20.49 17.63
C VAL A 19 24.65 20.69 18.35
N ARG A 20 24.69 21.37 19.51
CA ARG A 20 23.48 21.91 20.13
C ARG A 20 22.91 22.94 19.15
N LEU A 21 21.80 22.59 18.52
CA LEU A 21 20.91 23.56 17.91
C LEU A 21 20.45 24.54 19.00
N ASP A 22 20.32 25.83 18.67
CA ASP A 22 20.05 26.87 19.65
C ASP A 22 18.70 26.64 20.38
N ASP A 23 18.77 26.26 21.66
CA ASP A 23 17.63 25.97 22.55
C ASP A 23 16.91 27.24 23.08
N ASP A 24 17.34 28.45 22.67
CA ASP A 24 17.01 29.73 23.31
C ASP A 24 15.60 30.30 23.00
N VAL A 25 14.69 29.48 22.46
CA VAL A 25 13.26 29.79 22.37
C VAL A 25 12.46 28.75 23.18
N PRO A 26 11.75 29.15 24.25
CA PRO A 26 10.88 28.24 24.99
C PRO A 26 9.80 27.67 24.05
N ARG A 27 9.95 26.40 23.66
CA ARG A 27 8.94 25.70 22.86
C ARG A 27 7.67 25.60 23.70
N GLU A 28 6.60 26.29 23.28
CA GLU A 28 5.27 26.14 23.87
C GLU A 28 4.86 24.66 23.82
N SER A 29 4.52 24.06 24.96
CA SER A 29 4.15 22.65 25.00
C SER A 29 2.85 22.39 24.25
N LEU A 30 2.74 21.23 23.61
CA LEU A 30 1.55 20.82 22.84
C LEU A 30 0.26 21.02 23.66
N LYS A 31 0.25 20.59 24.94
CA LYS A 31 -0.88 20.77 25.87
C LYS A 31 -1.23 22.25 26.12
N SER A 32 -0.24 23.14 26.25
CA SER A 32 -0.46 24.60 26.33
C SER A 32 -1.06 25.16 25.04
N TYR A 33 -0.48 24.79 23.90
CA TYR A 33 -0.92 25.26 22.59
C TYR A 33 -2.37 24.84 22.29
N VAL A 34 -2.73 23.58 22.55
CA VAL A 34 -4.09 23.06 22.39
C VAL A 34 -5.07 23.79 23.34
N ALA A 35 -4.71 23.97 24.62
CA ALA A 35 -5.56 24.68 25.58
C ALA A 35 -5.82 26.15 25.19
N LYS A 36 -4.82 26.81 24.61
CA LYS A 36 -4.88 28.20 24.11
C LYS A 36 -5.74 28.34 22.84
N HIS A 37 -5.74 27.34 21.96
CA HIS A 37 -6.51 27.31 20.70
C HIS A 37 -7.81 26.51 20.79
N ARG A 38 -8.29 26.22 22.01
CA ARG A 38 -9.50 25.43 22.28
C ARG A 38 -10.77 25.92 21.59
N ASP A 39 -10.83 27.18 21.14
CA ASP A 39 -12.02 27.76 20.49
C ASP A 39 -12.09 27.43 18.98
N SER A 40 -10.95 27.10 18.36
CA SER A 40 -10.86 26.62 16.96
C SER A 40 -10.73 25.09 16.86
N ILE A 41 -10.16 24.44 17.89
CA ILE A 41 -10.08 22.99 18.05
C ILE A 41 -11.38 22.45 18.64
N TYR A 42 -12.05 21.53 17.93
CA TYR A 42 -13.25 20.83 18.42
C TYR A 42 -12.88 19.57 19.20
N MET A 43 -11.81 18.90 18.79
CA MET A 43 -11.21 17.76 19.47
C MET A 43 -9.72 17.66 19.11
N PHE A 44 -8.89 17.29 20.09
CA PHE A 44 -7.53 16.80 19.88
C PHE A 44 -7.32 15.60 20.80
N GLU A 45 -6.88 14.47 20.25
CA GLU A 45 -6.57 13.24 20.98
C GLU A 45 -5.20 12.72 20.53
N SER A 46 -4.37 12.37 21.51
CA SER A 46 -2.98 11.91 21.33
C SER A 46 -2.67 10.64 22.11
N PHE A 47 -3.66 10.05 22.78
CA PHE A 47 -3.55 8.78 23.51
C PHE A 47 -2.38 8.65 24.51
N ASP A 48 -1.76 9.78 24.93
CA ASP A 48 -0.75 9.89 25.98
C ASP A 48 -1.10 9.20 27.32
N SER A 49 -2.37 8.88 27.54
CA SER A 49 -2.92 8.47 28.83
C SER A 49 -3.99 7.39 28.67
N GLN A 50 -3.67 6.17 29.15
CA GLN A 50 -4.62 5.06 29.23
C GLN A 50 -5.85 5.40 30.10
N SER A 51 -5.70 6.20 31.17
CA SER A 51 -6.85 6.62 31.98
C SER A 51 -7.79 7.55 31.23
N ASP A 52 -7.25 8.45 30.41
CA ASP A 52 -8.04 9.41 29.63
C ASP A 52 -8.78 8.66 28.50
N PHE A 53 -8.15 7.62 27.94
CA PHE A 53 -8.82 6.70 27.03
C PHE A 53 -9.98 5.96 27.71
N ASP A 54 -9.75 5.32 28.86
CA ASP A 54 -10.78 4.57 29.59
C ASP A 54 -11.92 5.48 30.10
N GLU A 55 -11.63 6.74 30.43
CA GLU A 55 -12.63 7.74 30.84
C GLU A 55 -13.43 8.31 29.67
N ASN A 56 -12.85 8.52 28.49
CA ASN A 56 -13.53 9.21 27.38
C ASN A 56 -14.06 8.29 26.29
N TRP A 57 -13.31 7.25 25.90
CA TRP A 57 -13.68 6.37 24.80
C TRP A 57 -14.66 5.27 25.23
N VAL A 58 -15.47 4.81 24.26
CA VAL A 58 -16.52 3.80 24.40
C VAL A 58 -16.26 2.69 23.39
N LYS A 59 -15.97 1.49 23.89
CA LYS A 59 -15.98 0.26 23.10
C LYS A 59 -17.44 -0.13 22.85
N SER A 60 -17.80 -0.40 21.60
CA SER A 60 -19.16 -0.77 21.24
C SER A 60 -19.55 -2.11 21.89
N LYS A 61 -20.85 -2.26 22.17
CA LYS A 61 -21.48 -3.49 22.63
C LYS A 61 -22.51 -4.02 21.62
N ALA A 62 -22.64 -3.36 20.46
CA ALA A 62 -23.58 -3.73 19.41
C ALA A 62 -23.32 -5.12 18.84
N LYS A 63 -24.39 -5.77 18.37
CA LYS A 63 -24.34 -6.99 17.57
C LYS A 63 -24.77 -6.67 16.13
N LYS A 64 -24.24 -7.40 15.14
CA LYS A 64 -24.67 -7.34 13.74
C LYS A 64 -26.15 -7.74 13.56
N ALA A 65 -26.74 -8.46 14.52
CA ALA A 65 -28.19 -8.68 14.58
C ALA A 65 -28.99 -7.37 14.74
N ASP A 66 -28.43 -6.35 15.40
CA ASP A 66 -29.01 -5.01 15.52
C ASP A 66 -29.02 -4.25 14.17
N SER A 67 -28.28 -4.74 13.15
CA SER A 67 -28.30 -4.22 11.78
C SER A 67 -29.57 -4.64 11.00
N GLY A 68 -30.36 -5.60 11.51
CA GLY A 68 -31.67 -5.95 10.98
C GLY A 68 -31.68 -6.76 9.68
N GLU A 69 -30.58 -7.43 9.30
CA GLU A 69 -30.55 -8.31 8.12
C GLU A 69 -31.35 -9.61 8.34
N PRO A 70 -32.44 -9.88 7.59
CA PRO A 70 -33.20 -11.11 7.74
C PRO A 70 -32.55 -12.25 6.93
N GLY A 71 -32.17 -13.34 7.60
CA GLY A 71 -31.85 -14.61 6.94
C GLY A 71 -30.39 -15.06 6.94
N SER A 72 -29.46 -14.29 7.53
CA SER A 72 -28.10 -14.79 7.75
C SER A 72 -28.06 -15.75 8.95
N ASN A 73 -28.03 -17.06 8.68
CA ASN A 73 -27.66 -18.08 9.67
C ASN A 73 -26.15 -18.01 9.97
N ILE A 74 -25.70 -16.87 10.47
CA ILE A 74 -24.32 -16.62 10.92
C ILE A 74 -24.33 -16.68 12.44
N ASP A 75 -23.37 -17.42 13.01
CA ASP A 75 -23.22 -17.62 14.45
C ASP A 75 -23.18 -16.26 15.19
N GLU A 76 -23.91 -16.17 16.32
CA GLU A 76 -23.90 -14.98 17.19
C GLU A 76 -22.48 -14.62 17.68
N SER A 77 -21.54 -15.57 17.65
CA SER A 77 -20.13 -15.35 17.96
C SER A 77 -19.38 -14.51 16.92
N ILE A 78 -19.77 -14.58 15.64
CA ILE A 78 -19.15 -13.85 14.51
C ILE A 78 -19.80 -12.45 14.36
N ALA A 79 -21.00 -12.29 14.89
CA ALA A 79 -21.88 -11.14 14.72
C ALA A 79 -21.68 -10.04 15.79
N LYS A 80 -20.48 -9.82 16.33
CA LYS A 80 -20.25 -8.84 17.41
C LYS A 80 -19.08 -7.90 17.12
N TYR A 81 -19.21 -6.65 17.55
CA TYR A 81 -18.09 -5.72 17.68
C TYR A 81 -17.25 -6.06 18.92
N ASP A 82 -16.36 -7.05 18.79
CA ASP A 82 -15.55 -7.59 19.90
C ASP A 82 -14.04 -7.44 19.69
N GLY A 83 -13.63 -6.59 18.74
CA GLY A 83 -12.25 -6.21 18.51
C GLY A 83 -11.57 -5.58 19.73
N GLU A 84 -10.35 -6.03 19.99
CA GLU A 84 -9.51 -5.58 21.09
C GLU A 84 -8.71 -4.32 20.71
N TRP A 85 -8.80 -3.32 21.58
CA TRP A 85 -8.09 -2.04 21.49
C TRP A 85 -7.27 -1.82 22.76
N ALA A 86 -6.02 -1.41 22.58
CA ALA A 86 -5.08 -1.05 23.64
C ALA A 86 -4.46 0.33 23.37
N VAL A 87 -4.11 1.08 24.41
CA VAL A 87 -3.22 2.23 24.30
C VAL A 87 -1.82 1.76 24.66
N GLU A 88 -0.93 1.70 23.67
CA GLU A 88 0.39 1.12 23.81
C GLU A 88 1.44 1.94 23.04
N PRO A 89 2.72 1.89 23.44
CA PRO A 89 3.77 2.53 22.68
C PRO A 89 3.98 1.85 21.33
N VAL A 90 4.52 2.58 20.35
CA VAL A 90 4.96 2.04 19.07
C VAL A 90 5.88 0.81 19.26
N GLN A 91 5.58 -0.30 18.57
CA GLN A 91 6.33 -1.56 18.72
C GLN A 91 7.82 -1.41 18.37
N LYS A 92 8.70 -1.92 19.25
CA LYS A 92 10.17 -1.86 19.13
C LYS A 92 10.74 -2.44 17.83
N ASP A 93 10.05 -3.43 17.24
CA ASP A 93 10.44 -4.06 15.97
C ASP A 93 9.99 -3.27 14.72
N SER A 94 9.21 -2.21 14.89
CA SER A 94 8.90 -1.27 13.82
C SER A 94 10.02 -0.23 13.69
N VAL A 95 10.16 0.37 12.49
CA VAL A 95 11.20 1.40 12.21
C VAL A 95 11.08 2.61 13.16
N ALA A 96 9.89 2.84 13.73
CA ALA A 96 9.62 3.92 14.68
C ALA A 96 9.76 3.54 16.16
N GLY A 97 9.87 2.25 16.50
CA GLY A 97 10.00 1.78 17.88
C GLY A 97 11.40 1.84 18.47
N LEU A 98 12.36 2.41 17.74
CA LEU A 98 13.78 2.51 18.14
C LEU A 98 14.05 3.61 19.18
N ALA A 99 13.05 4.44 19.51
CA ALA A 99 13.15 5.49 20.53
C ALA A 99 13.28 4.89 21.95
N PRO A 100 14.00 5.54 22.88
CA PRO A 100 14.05 5.13 24.29
C PRO A 100 12.66 5.06 24.93
N GLU A 101 12.47 4.14 25.88
CA GLU A 101 11.16 3.89 26.52
C GLU A 101 10.57 5.10 27.27
N SER A 102 11.43 6.04 27.70
CA SER A 102 11.04 7.33 28.30
C SER A 102 10.62 8.40 27.28
N GLN A 103 10.65 8.09 25.99
CA GLN A 103 10.27 8.93 24.86
C GLN A 103 9.36 8.18 23.87
N SER A 104 8.85 7.01 24.26
CA SER A 104 7.96 6.22 23.40
C SER A 104 6.63 6.93 23.19
N ASP A 105 6.28 7.10 21.93
CA ASP A 105 5.01 7.63 21.43
C ASP A 105 3.89 6.60 21.66
N TYR A 106 2.80 7.02 22.32
CA TYR A 106 1.65 6.17 22.65
C TYR A 106 0.51 6.43 21.67
N GLY A 107 -0.18 5.36 21.27
CA GLY A 107 -1.30 5.44 20.33
C GLY A 107 -2.34 4.36 20.59
N LEU A 108 -3.51 4.54 19.97
CA LEU A 108 -4.58 3.57 19.99
C LEU A 108 -4.29 2.47 18.98
N VAL A 109 -4.11 1.23 19.44
CA VAL A 109 -3.76 0.10 18.58
C VAL A 109 -4.89 -0.92 18.52
N LEU A 110 -5.27 -1.29 17.30
CA LEU A 110 -6.15 -2.42 17.01
C LEU A 110 -5.35 -3.73 17.07
N LYS A 111 -5.64 -4.59 18.06
CA LYS A 111 -4.89 -5.83 18.31
C LYS A 111 -5.52 -7.08 17.67
N SER A 112 -6.79 -6.99 17.28
CA SER A 112 -7.57 -8.13 16.76
C SER A 112 -7.39 -8.39 15.26
N VAL A 113 -7.45 -9.68 14.90
CA VAL A 113 -7.41 -10.19 13.52
C VAL A 113 -8.75 -10.85 13.20
N ALA A 114 -9.26 -10.63 11.98
CA ALA A 114 -10.51 -11.17 11.47
C ALA A 114 -11.74 -10.86 12.36
N LYS A 115 -11.80 -9.64 12.90
CA LYS A 115 -12.88 -9.16 13.78
C LYS A 115 -13.40 -7.79 13.35
N HIS A 116 -14.70 -7.58 13.57
CA HIS A 116 -15.29 -6.25 13.55
C HIS A 116 -14.98 -5.51 14.86
N SER A 117 -14.52 -4.28 14.74
CA SER A 117 -13.92 -3.53 15.85
C SER A 117 -14.50 -2.12 15.87
N ALA A 118 -15.22 -1.76 16.95
CA ALA A 118 -15.84 -0.45 17.06
C ALA A 118 -15.51 0.24 18.39
N VAL A 119 -14.97 1.46 18.29
CA VAL A 119 -14.66 2.33 19.43
C VAL A 119 -14.89 3.79 19.05
N SER A 120 -15.45 4.59 19.95
CA SER A 120 -15.82 5.99 19.67
C SER A 120 -15.78 6.88 20.90
N THR A 121 -15.74 8.20 20.72
CA THR A 121 -15.80 9.20 21.79
C THR A 121 -16.61 10.43 21.35
N LEU A 122 -17.16 11.17 22.32
CA LEU A 122 -17.87 12.42 22.07
C LEU A 122 -16.86 13.56 21.80
N LEU A 123 -17.20 14.48 20.90
CA LEU A 123 -16.46 15.73 20.78
C LEU A 123 -16.78 16.63 21.99
N PRO A 124 -15.77 17.28 22.62
CA PRO A 124 -15.98 18.29 23.66
C PRO A 124 -16.94 19.43 23.28
N ARG A 125 -17.10 19.71 21.98
CA ARG A 125 -18.27 20.43 21.46
C ARG A 125 -18.64 19.95 20.05
N PRO A 126 -19.93 19.92 19.68
CA PRO A 126 -20.34 19.57 18.32
C PRO A 126 -19.77 20.53 17.26
N PHE A 127 -19.34 19.97 16.13
CA PHE A 127 -19.09 20.76 14.91
C PHE A 127 -20.40 20.91 14.14
N VAL A 128 -20.79 22.14 13.83
CA VAL A 128 -21.98 22.44 13.03
C VAL A 128 -21.55 23.17 11.77
N PHE A 129 -21.90 22.59 10.62
CA PHE A 129 -21.67 23.17 9.30
C PHE A 129 -22.39 24.51 9.19
N LYS A 130 -21.62 25.59 9.04
CA LYS A 130 -22.09 26.98 8.97
C LYS A 130 -21.25 27.76 7.98
N ALA A 131 -21.88 28.66 7.22
CA ALA A 131 -21.17 29.66 6.43
C ALA A 131 -19.95 30.25 7.18
N LYS A 132 -18.80 30.26 6.48
CA LYS A 132 -17.49 30.81 6.91
C LYS A 132 -16.63 29.96 7.85
N ARG A 133 -16.98 28.73 8.22
CA ARG A 133 -16.08 27.84 8.99
C ARG A 133 -15.77 26.55 8.23
N PRO A 134 -14.53 26.33 7.76
CA PRO A 134 -14.17 25.04 7.18
C PRO A 134 -14.13 23.96 8.26
N LEU A 135 -14.31 22.72 7.82
CA LEU A 135 -13.98 21.53 8.60
C LEU A 135 -12.60 21.05 8.16
N ILE A 136 -11.67 20.92 9.11
CA ILE A 136 -10.38 20.29 8.91
C ILE A 136 -10.30 19.10 9.87
N VAL A 137 -10.02 17.93 9.33
CA VAL A 137 -9.71 16.73 10.13
C VAL A 137 -8.36 16.20 9.69
N GLN A 138 -7.51 15.87 10.65
CA GLN A 138 -6.29 15.11 10.40
C GLN A 138 -6.10 14.06 11.49
N TYR A 139 -5.46 12.95 11.15
CA TYR A 139 -5.01 11.92 12.09
C TYR A 139 -3.90 11.09 11.45
N GLU A 140 -3.16 10.36 12.28
CA GLU A 140 -2.06 9.50 11.88
C GLU A 140 -2.49 8.03 11.91
N VAL A 141 -1.98 7.25 10.95
CA VAL A 141 -2.08 5.79 10.93
C VAL A 141 -0.70 5.20 10.68
N GLN A 142 -0.29 4.22 11.48
CA GLN A 142 0.90 3.41 11.26
C GLN A 142 0.54 1.93 11.20
N PHE A 143 0.91 1.27 10.11
CA PHE A 143 0.71 -0.17 9.93
C PHE A 143 1.95 -0.93 10.42
N GLN A 144 2.09 -1.12 11.74
CA GLN A 144 3.36 -1.54 12.36
C GLN A 144 3.92 -2.87 11.81
N THR A 145 3.02 -3.80 11.43
CA THR A 145 3.39 -5.08 10.80
C THR A 145 3.24 -5.10 9.27
N GLY A 146 2.66 -4.03 8.69
CA GLY A 146 2.10 -4.02 7.34
C GLY A 146 0.71 -4.70 7.29
N VAL A 147 -0.14 -4.32 6.32
CA VAL A 147 -1.49 -4.88 6.16
C VAL A 147 -1.78 -5.30 4.73
N GLU A 148 -2.52 -6.40 4.59
CA GLU A 148 -3.02 -6.89 3.28
C GLU A 148 -4.51 -6.58 3.08
N CYS A 149 -5.32 -6.70 4.13
CA CYS A 149 -6.72 -6.30 4.10
C CYS A 149 -7.15 -5.72 5.45
N ALA A 150 -7.31 -4.40 5.50
CA ALA A 150 -7.74 -3.65 6.68
C ALA A 150 -8.33 -2.29 6.28
N GLY A 151 -9.49 -1.96 6.85
CA GLY A 151 -9.96 -0.58 6.93
C GLY A 151 -9.19 0.17 8.02
N SER A 152 -8.91 1.46 7.81
CA SER A 152 -8.27 2.32 8.81
C SER A 152 -8.79 3.77 8.73
N TYR A 153 -10.08 3.88 8.41
CA TYR A 153 -10.82 5.12 8.27
C TYR A 153 -11.52 5.55 9.57
N LEU A 154 -11.69 6.85 9.71
CA LEU A 154 -12.41 7.52 10.79
C LEU A 154 -13.85 7.80 10.34
N LYS A 155 -14.84 7.56 11.21
CA LYS A 155 -16.23 8.02 11.02
C LYS A 155 -16.50 9.22 11.94
N LEU A 156 -16.87 10.35 11.36
CA LEU A 156 -17.37 11.54 12.05
C LEU A 156 -18.87 11.35 12.29
N LEU A 157 -19.23 10.93 13.50
CA LEU A 157 -20.57 10.45 13.82
C LEU A 157 -21.56 11.60 13.95
N SER A 158 -22.75 11.36 13.41
CA SER A 158 -23.89 12.27 13.39
C SER A 158 -25.08 11.49 13.91
N SER A 159 -25.45 11.68 15.16
CA SER A 159 -26.69 11.08 15.64
C SER A 159 -27.25 11.88 16.80
N ALA A 160 -28.40 11.42 17.31
CA ALA A 160 -28.92 11.87 18.59
C ALA A 160 -28.07 11.39 19.79
N ALA A 161 -26.82 10.94 19.58
CA ALA A 161 -25.78 10.70 20.59
C ALA A 161 -25.43 11.99 21.35
N SER A 162 -26.40 12.41 22.16
CA SER A 162 -26.29 13.48 23.12
C SER A 162 -25.54 13.00 24.35
N GLU A 163 -25.50 11.67 24.55
CA GLU A 163 -24.98 10.99 25.73
C GLU A 163 -23.98 9.89 25.35
N LYS A 164 -23.02 9.64 26.25
CA LYS A 164 -21.98 8.61 26.08
C LYS A 164 -22.57 7.19 25.94
N SER A 165 -23.78 6.96 26.43
CA SER A 165 -24.48 5.67 26.32
C SER A 165 -24.86 5.28 24.90
N ASP A 166 -25.10 6.25 24.01
CA ASP A 166 -25.51 5.97 22.64
C ASP A 166 -24.35 5.39 21.81
N LEU A 167 -23.12 5.73 22.19
CA LEU A 167 -21.88 5.18 21.62
C LEU A 167 -21.66 3.70 21.95
N GLU A 168 -22.34 3.15 22.97
CA GLU A 168 -22.33 1.70 23.21
C GLU A 168 -23.04 0.91 22.09
N ARG A 169 -23.83 1.59 21.25
CA ARG A 169 -24.49 1.03 20.07
C ARG A 169 -23.90 1.59 18.78
N PHE A 170 -22.58 1.68 18.69
CA PHE A 170 -21.87 2.06 17.46
C PHE A 170 -21.62 0.82 16.57
N TYR A 171 -22.09 0.86 15.32
CA TYR A 171 -22.08 -0.24 14.35
C TYR A 171 -22.14 0.29 12.90
N ASP A 172 -22.08 -0.60 11.91
CA ASP A 172 -22.02 -0.30 10.47
C ASP A 172 -23.07 0.73 10.00
N LYS A 173 -24.33 0.58 10.44
CA LYS A 173 -25.45 1.47 10.05
C LYS A 173 -25.66 2.67 10.99
N THR A 174 -24.72 2.94 11.90
CA THR A 174 -24.78 4.16 12.73
C THR A 174 -24.60 5.38 11.85
N LEU A 175 -25.56 6.32 11.89
CA LEU A 175 -25.49 7.53 11.09
C LEU A 175 -24.20 8.34 11.39
N TYR A 176 -23.50 8.69 10.32
CA TYR A 176 -22.26 9.45 10.35
C TYR A 176 -22.35 10.57 9.32
N SER A 177 -21.78 11.75 9.60
CA SER A 177 -21.76 12.87 8.64
C SER A 177 -20.75 12.61 7.52
N ILE A 178 -19.52 12.23 7.89
CA ILE A 178 -18.41 11.98 6.96
C ILE A 178 -17.62 10.74 7.43
N MET A 179 -17.25 9.86 6.50
CA MET A 179 -16.24 8.83 6.68
C MET A 179 -15.01 9.21 5.85
N PHE A 180 -13.82 9.19 6.46
CA PHE A 180 -12.58 9.56 5.80
C PHE A 180 -11.42 8.68 6.24
N GLY A 181 -10.60 8.21 5.29
CA GLY A 181 -9.32 7.59 5.61
C GLY A 181 -8.93 6.42 4.71
N PRO A 182 -7.74 5.84 4.93
CA PRO A 182 -7.21 4.73 4.16
C PRO A 182 -8.03 3.45 4.36
N ASP A 183 -8.17 2.69 3.28
CA ASP A 183 -8.73 1.35 3.26
C ASP A 183 -7.98 0.52 2.22
N ARG A 184 -7.64 -0.72 2.58
CA ARG A 184 -6.93 -1.64 1.69
C ARG A 184 -7.57 -3.02 1.80
N CYS A 185 -7.75 -3.68 0.66
CA CYS A 185 -7.95 -5.13 0.63
C CYS A 185 -7.34 -5.74 -0.64
N GLY A 186 -6.30 -6.56 -0.47
CA GLY A 186 -5.56 -7.19 -1.55
C GLY A 186 -4.82 -6.18 -2.44
N SER A 187 -5.21 -6.10 -3.71
CA SER A 187 -4.72 -5.13 -4.70
C SER A 187 -5.53 -3.83 -4.75
N ASP A 188 -6.63 -3.74 -4.01
CA ASP A 188 -7.38 -2.49 -3.87
C ASP A 188 -6.85 -1.68 -2.69
N SER A 189 -6.57 -0.42 -2.93
CA SER A 189 -6.07 0.53 -1.94
C SER A 189 -6.70 1.87 -2.26
N LYS A 190 -7.52 2.36 -1.33
CA LYS A 190 -8.39 3.52 -1.50
C LYS A 190 -8.17 4.49 -0.36
N LEU A 191 -8.41 5.76 -0.64
CA LEU A 191 -8.61 6.79 0.37
C LEU A 191 -10.09 7.16 0.32
N HIS A 192 -10.87 6.72 1.29
CA HIS A 192 -12.29 7.02 1.35
C HIS A 192 -12.51 8.48 1.71
N PHE A 193 -13.50 9.09 1.04
CA PHE A 193 -14.20 10.26 1.52
C PHE A 193 -15.67 10.08 1.14
N ILE A 194 -16.50 9.75 2.12
CA ILE A 194 -17.93 9.44 1.96
C ILE A 194 -18.72 10.38 2.85
N ILE A 195 -19.80 10.96 2.33
CA ILE A 195 -20.74 11.77 3.11
C ILE A 195 -22.11 11.10 3.16
N ASN A 196 -22.82 11.23 4.28
CA ASN A 196 -24.27 11.04 4.27
C ASN A 196 -24.95 12.38 3.95
N TYR A 197 -25.58 12.43 2.78
CA TYR A 197 -26.29 13.59 2.30
C TYR A 197 -27.79 13.47 2.63
N ASP A 198 -28.32 14.43 3.38
CA ASP A 198 -29.74 14.57 3.71
C ASP A 198 -30.46 15.37 2.61
N ASN A 199 -31.22 14.68 1.76
CA ASN A 199 -32.10 15.35 0.83
C ASN A 199 -33.33 15.92 1.56
N ARG A 200 -33.21 17.17 2.00
CA ARG A 200 -34.27 17.93 2.69
C ARG A 200 -35.61 18.01 1.93
N GLN A 201 -35.66 17.68 0.64
CA GLN A 201 -36.88 17.67 -0.16
C GLN A 201 -37.63 16.33 -0.11
N THR A 202 -36.90 15.21 -0.06
CA THR A 202 -37.51 13.85 -0.01
C THR A 202 -37.47 13.23 1.39
N GLY A 203 -36.62 13.75 2.29
CA GLY A 203 -36.30 13.15 3.58
C GLY A 203 -35.35 11.92 3.47
N GLU A 204 -34.79 11.68 2.29
CA GLU A 204 -33.92 10.53 2.03
C GLU A 204 -32.46 10.86 2.39
N ILE A 205 -31.82 9.96 3.15
CA ILE A 205 -30.40 10.02 3.46
C ILE A 205 -29.67 9.10 2.49
N THR A 206 -28.69 9.63 1.75
CA THR A 206 -27.93 8.87 0.75
C THR A 206 -26.43 9.00 0.99
N GLU A 207 -25.72 7.88 0.97
CA GLU A 207 -24.26 7.88 0.95
C GLU A 207 -23.75 8.33 -0.41
N LYS A 208 -22.75 9.23 -0.41
CA LYS A 208 -22.09 9.75 -1.62
C LYS A 208 -20.58 9.72 -1.40
N SER A 209 -19.88 8.93 -2.20
CA SER A 209 -18.42 8.75 -2.15
C SER A 209 -17.72 9.57 -3.23
N ILE A 210 -16.44 9.91 -3.07
CA ILE A 210 -15.68 10.54 -4.17
C ILE A 210 -15.59 9.62 -5.40
N LEU A 211 -15.74 10.22 -6.59
CA LEU A 211 -15.66 9.51 -7.88
C LEU A 211 -14.32 8.82 -8.08
N HIS A 212 -13.24 9.49 -7.68
CA HIS A 212 -11.87 9.08 -7.93
C HIS A 212 -11.24 8.62 -6.61
N SER A 213 -11.05 7.31 -6.45
CA SER A 213 -10.08 6.81 -5.48
C SER A 213 -8.66 7.15 -5.93
N THR A 214 -7.68 7.03 -5.03
CA THR A 214 -6.25 7.37 -5.24
C THR A 214 -5.59 6.77 -6.50
N LYS A 215 -6.21 5.77 -7.14
CA LYS A 215 -5.84 5.25 -8.47
C LYS A 215 -5.85 6.29 -9.60
N GLU A 216 -6.66 7.34 -9.52
CA GLU A 216 -6.82 8.34 -10.60
C GLU A 216 -6.39 9.77 -10.21
N LEU A 217 -5.85 9.97 -8.99
CA LEU A 217 -5.55 11.28 -8.40
C LEU A 217 -4.22 11.93 -8.84
N GLY A 218 -3.55 11.39 -9.87
CA GLY A 218 -2.40 12.03 -10.51
C GLY A 218 -1.08 12.03 -9.71
N THR A 219 -1.04 11.45 -8.51
CA THR A 219 0.23 11.06 -7.87
C THR A 219 0.86 9.88 -8.59
N LYS A 220 2.19 9.75 -8.53
CA LYS A 220 2.92 8.70 -9.23
C LYS A 220 2.51 7.34 -8.65
N SER A 221 1.94 6.49 -9.53
CA SER A 221 1.43 5.13 -9.31
C SER A 221 0.46 4.91 -8.13
N SER A 222 -0.57 4.09 -8.39
CA SER A 222 -1.39 3.47 -7.32
C SER A 222 -0.54 2.64 -6.34
N GLU A 223 0.69 2.29 -6.74
CA GLU A 223 1.66 1.51 -5.97
C GLU A 223 2.37 2.34 -4.89
N GLU A 224 2.68 3.62 -5.13
CA GLU A 224 3.26 4.51 -4.10
C GLU A 224 2.29 4.67 -2.91
N TYR A 225 1.00 4.89 -3.20
CA TYR A 225 -0.03 4.92 -2.17
C TYR A 225 -0.24 3.56 -1.50
N ALA A 226 -0.19 2.46 -2.26
CA ALA A 226 -0.29 1.11 -1.71
C ALA A 226 0.91 0.73 -0.82
N ASN A 227 2.09 1.32 -1.05
CA ASN A 227 3.29 1.05 -0.25
C ASN A 227 3.18 1.57 1.19
N LYS A 228 2.39 2.64 1.42
CA LYS A 228 2.08 3.19 2.75
C LYS A 228 1.40 2.20 3.70
N PHE A 229 0.85 1.12 3.18
CA PHE A 229 0.27 0.02 3.95
C PHE A 229 1.29 -1.07 4.32
N ARG A 230 2.56 -0.92 3.90
CA ARG A 230 3.60 -1.98 3.93
C ARG A 230 4.97 -1.51 4.42
N ASP A 231 5.31 -0.23 4.27
CA ASP A 231 6.60 0.34 4.71
C ASP A 231 6.75 0.45 6.24
N LYS A 232 5.66 0.28 6.98
CA LYS A 232 5.58 0.32 8.45
C LYS A 232 5.86 1.70 9.06
N LEU A 233 5.79 2.75 8.25
CA LEU A 233 5.97 4.14 8.71
C LEU A 233 4.63 4.74 9.17
N PRO A 234 4.65 5.77 10.04
CA PRO A 234 3.47 6.56 10.31
C PRO A 234 3.16 7.46 9.10
N HIS A 235 1.88 7.52 8.74
CA HIS A 235 1.35 8.37 7.68
C HIS A 235 0.26 9.28 8.22
N ILE A 236 0.26 10.55 7.80
CA ILE A 236 -0.77 11.52 8.20
C ILE A 236 -1.80 11.72 7.08
N PHE A 237 -3.07 11.56 7.43
CA PHE A 237 -4.21 11.75 6.55
C PHE A 237 -4.96 13.01 6.97
N LYS A 238 -5.08 13.99 6.06
CA LYS A 238 -5.75 15.28 6.32
C LYS A 238 -6.78 15.55 5.23
N PHE A 239 -7.97 16.02 5.60
CA PHE A 239 -8.87 16.69 4.66
C PHE A 239 -9.27 18.07 5.15
N ARG A 240 -9.63 18.92 4.19
CA ARG A 240 -10.28 20.21 4.42
C ARG A 240 -11.49 20.33 3.51
N LEU A 241 -12.64 20.54 4.13
CA LEU A 241 -13.90 20.82 3.46
C LEU A 241 -14.32 22.27 3.73
N GLU A 242 -14.45 23.05 2.67
CA GLU A 242 -14.76 24.48 2.72
C GLU A 242 -16.28 24.75 2.69
N PRO A 243 -16.76 25.90 3.22
CA PRO A 243 -18.17 26.29 3.16
C PRO A 243 -18.73 26.55 1.76
N ASP A 244 -17.90 26.61 0.72
CA ASP A 244 -18.31 26.65 -0.69
C ASP A 244 -18.40 25.26 -1.33
N SER A 245 -18.36 24.20 -0.50
CA SER A 245 -18.33 22.79 -0.88
C SER A 245 -17.06 22.36 -1.65
N SER A 246 -15.97 23.12 -1.63
CA SER A 246 -14.65 22.67 -2.11
C SER A 246 -14.01 21.68 -1.14
N LEU A 247 -13.47 20.59 -1.66
CA LEU A 247 -12.79 19.53 -0.90
C LEU A 247 -11.33 19.42 -1.32
N ARG A 248 -10.43 19.35 -0.34
CA ARG A 248 -9.00 19.05 -0.51
C ARG A 248 -8.58 17.94 0.44
N MET A 249 -7.78 16.99 -0.02
CA MET A 249 -7.25 15.90 0.81
C MET A 249 -5.75 15.76 0.59
N TRP A 250 -5.04 15.46 1.67
CA TRP A 250 -3.59 15.28 1.71
C TRP A 250 -3.23 13.97 2.39
N VAL A 251 -2.14 13.37 1.93
CA VAL A 251 -1.46 12.24 2.58
C VAL A 251 0.01 12.63 2.67
N ASP A 252 0.59 12.59 3.88
CA ASP A 252 1.98 12.99 4.15
C ASP A 252 2.31 14.39 3.58
N ASN A 253 1.37 15.33 3.76
CA ASN A 253 1.41 16.71 3.24
C ASN A 253 1.37 16.87 1.71
N VAL A 254 1.39 15.77 0.96
CA VAL A 254 1.18 15.79 -0.50
C VAL A 254 -0.32 15.95 -0.76
N LEU A 255 -0.70 16.98 -1.52
CA LEU A 255 -2.08 17.18 -1.96
C LEU A 255 -2.44 16.06 -2.95
N VAL A 256 -3.24 15.08 -2.51
CA VAL A 256 -3.68 13.97 -3.36
C VAL A 256 -4.99 14.30 -4.08
N PHE A 257 -5.91 15.04 -3.43
CA PHE A 257 -7.23 15.34 -4.00
C PHE A 257 -7.55 16.84 -3.96
N LYS A 258 -8.20 17.33 -5.02
CA LYS A 258 -8.81 18.66 -5.08
C LYS A 258 -10.05 18.61 -5.99
N GLY A 259 -11.23 18.83 -5.41
CA GLY A 259 -12.51 18.82 -6.12
C GLY A 259 -13.61 19.53 -5.32
N SER A 260 -14.87 19.21 -5.58
CA SER A 260 -16.04 19.72 -4.86
C SER A 260 -17.11 18.65 -4.65
N LEU A 261 -17.87 18.75 -3.55
CA LEU A 261 -19.01 17.86 -3.28
C LEU A 261 -20.09 17.93 -4.39
N LEU A 262 -20.15 19.04 -5.13
CA LEU A 262 -21.13 19.27 -6.21
C LEU A 262 -20.80 18.51 -7.51
N THR A 263 -19.52 18.22 -7.76
CA THR A 263 -19.01 17.72 -9.05
C THR A 263 -18.32 16.36 -8.95
N ASP A 264 -17.68 16.06 -7.83
CA ASP A 264 -16.71 14.97 -7.72
C ASP A 264 -17.21 13.80 -6.86
N LEU A 265 -18.52 13.70 -6.62
CA LEU A 265 -19.15 12.63 -5.85
C LEU A 265 -20.00 11.68 -6.73
N SER A 266 -20.07 10.43 -6.28
CA SER A 266 -20.84 9.32 -6.84
C SER A 266 -21.66 8.63 -5.74
N PRO A 267 -23.00 8.55 -5.86
CA PRO A 267 -23.82 9.32 -6.80
C PRO A 267 -23.66 10.84 -6.59
N PRO A 268 -23.87 11.67 -7.63
CA PRO A 268 -23.74 13.12 -7.48
C PRO A 268 -24.73 13.67 -6.45
N VAL A 269 -24.39 14.79 -5.81
CA VAL A 269 -25.33 15.52 -4.91
C VAL A 269 -26.58 15.92 -5.68
N ASN A 270 -26.39 16.58 -6.82
CA ASN A 270 -27.48 17.01 -7.67
C ASN A 270 -27.70 15.97 -8.78
N PRO A 271 -28.86 15.30 -8.84
CA PRO A 271 -29.12 14.29 -9.85
C PRO A 271 -29.16 14.91 -11.26
N PRO A 272 -28.86 14.13 -12.31
CA PRO A 272 -28.82 14.64 -13.67
C PRO A 272 -30.19 15.19 -14.10
N LYS A 273 -30.17 16.23 -14.95
CA LYS A 273 -31.40 16.91 -15.44
C LYS A 273 -32.28 15.99 -16.29
N GLU A 274 -31.67 14.99 -16.90
CA GLU A 274 -32.29 14.00 -17.78
C GLU A 274 -31.79 12.62 -17.37
N ILE A 275 -32.67 11.64 -17.44
CA ILE A 275 -32.38 10.22 -17.23
C ILE A 275 -32.78 9.43 -18.48
N ASP A 276 -32.19 8.27 -18.66
CA ASP A 276 -32.61 7.31 -19.69
C ASP A 276 -33.99 6.75 -19.31
N ASP A 277 -34.94 6.68 -20.25
CA ASP A 277 -36.32 6.25 -19.96
C ASP A 277 -36.37 4.75 -19.62
N PRO A 278 -36.78 4.36 -18.39
CA PRO A 278 -36.83 2.95 -17.98
C PRO A 278 -37.88 2.12 -18.74
N ASN A 279 -38.79 2.78 -19.46
CA ASN A 279 -39.83 2.15 -20.27
C ASN A 279 -39.42 2.00 -21.74
N ASP A 280 -38.36 2.70 -22.18
CA ASP A 280 -37.89 2.58 -23.57
C ASP A 280 -37.08 1.28 -23.76
N ARG A 281 -37.19 0.70 -24.95
CA ARG A 281 -36.68 -0.65 -25.26
C ARG A 281 -36.09 -0.65 -26.66
N LYS A 282 -34.98 -1.38 -26.82
CA LYS A 282 -34.34 -1.60 -28.11
C LYS A 282 -35.37 -2.18 -29.10
N PRO A 283 -35.68 -1.49 -30.21
CA PRO A 283 -36.56 -2.02 -31.24
C PRO A 283 -36.00 -3.32 -31.85
N GLU A 284 -36.87 -4.25 -32.23
CA GLU A 284 -36.47 -5.52 -32.86
C GLU A 284 -35.77 -5.30 -34.20
N ASP A 285 -36.07 -4.21 -34.91
CA ASP A 285 -35.41 -3.81 -36.16
C ASP A 285 -34.09 -3.06 -35.96
N TRP A 286 -33.63 -2.87 -34.71
CA TRP A 286 -32.38 -2.16 -34.41
C TRP A 286 -31.17 -3.08 -34.40
N ASP A 287 -30.41 -3.07 -35.50
CA ASP A 287 -29.14 -3.79 -35.60
C ASP A 287 -27.97 -2.92 -35.12
N ASP A 288 -27.35 -3.34 -34.03
CA ASP A 288 -26.15 -2.75 -33.41
C ASP A 288 -24.89 -3.61 -33.64
N ARG A 289 -24.98 -4.66 -34.46
CA ARG A 289 -23.80 -5.43 -34.87
C ARG A 289 -23.04 -4.63 -35.91
N VAL A 290 -21.82 -4.21 -35.58
CA VAL A 290 -20.91 -3.48 -36.49
C VAL A 290 -20.57 -4.31 -37.74
N GLN A 291 -20.43 -5.63 -37.55
CA GLN A 291 -20.14 -6.60 -38.59
C GLN A 291 -21.14 -7.75 -38.56
N ILE A 292 -21.41 -8.33 -39.72
CA ILE A 292 -22.19 -9.54 -39.91
C ILE A 292 -21.42 -10.50 -40.82
N ASP A 293 -21.71 -11.80 -40.73
CA ASP A 293 -21.13 -12.79 -41.63
C ASP A 293 -21.65 -12.57 -43.05
N ASP A 294 -20.75 -12.63 -44.03
CA ASP A 294 -21.10 -12.57 -45.44
C ASP A 294 -21.86 -13.85 -45.84
N MET A 295 -23.15 -13.70 -46.15
CA MET A 295 -24.01 -14.80 -46.61
C MET A 295 -23.77 -15.17 -48.07
N ASP A 296 -23.26 -14.23 -48.89
CA ASP A 296 -22.97 -14.42 -50.31
C ASP A 296 -21.56 -15.03 -50.51
N ALA A 297 -20.68 -14.92 -49.51
CA ALA A 297 -19.43 -15.66 -49.48
C ALA A 297 -19.67 -17.18 -49.55
N VAL A 298 -18.88 -17.87 -50.39
CA VAL A 298 -18.90 -19.32 -50.55
C VAL A 298 -17.52 -19.86 -50.22
N LYS A 299 -17.47 -21.03 -49.58
CA LYS A 299 -16.22 -21.75 -49.31
C LYS A 299 -15.41 -21.92 -50.61
N PRO A 300 -14.15 -21.46 -50.68
CA PRO A 300 -13.31 -21.65 -51.85
C PRO A 300 -13.10 -23.13 -52.17
N GLN A 301 -13.01 -23.46 -53.46
CA GLN A 301 -12.89 -24.84 -53.94
C GLN A 301 -11.53 -25.49 -53.57
N ASP A 302 -10.53 -24.66 -53.29
CA ASP A 302 -9.18 -24.97 -52.85
C ASP A 302 -9.03 -25.02 -51.31
N TRP A 303 -10.12 -24.81 -50.55
CA TRP A 303 -10.11 -24.89 -49.09
C TRP A 303 -10.41 -26.31 -48.60
N ASP A 304 -9.37 -27.11 -48.40
CA ASP A 304 -9.50 -28.44 -47.80
C ASP A 304 -9.58 -28.37 -46.27
N GLU A 305 -10.61 -28.99 -45.69
CA GLU A 305 -10.84 -29.09 -44.24
C GLU A 305 -10.49 -30.48 -43.69
N THR A 306 -10.12 -31.42 -44.58
CA THR A 306 -9.75 -32.79 -44.24
C THR A 306 -8.23 -32.98 -44.10
N GLU A 307 -7.46 -32.02 -44.59
CA GLU A 307 -6.02 -31.91 -44.33
C GLU A 307 -5.74 -31.84 -42.82
N PRO A 308 -4.79 -32.62 -42.29
CA PRO A 308 -4.42 -32.55 -40.88
C PRO A 308 -3.61 -31.27 -40.61
N GLU A 309 -3.79 -30.69 -39.43
CA GLU A 309 -3.00 -29.53 -38.95
C GLU A 309 -1.50 -29.81 -38.91
N PHE A 310 -1.15 -31.06 -38.58
CA PHE A 310 0.23 -31.53 -38.45
C PHE A 310 0.50 -32.71 -39.39
N ILE A 311 1.62 -32.65 -40.11
CA ILE A 311 2.18 -33.72 -40.93
C ILE A 311 3.57 -34.10 -40.43
N ASP A 312 4.00 -35.31 -40.75
CA ASP A 312 5.33 -35.81 -40.40
C ASP A 312 6.42 -35.08 -41.21
N ASP A 313 7.51 -34.66 -40.56
CA ASP A 313 8.63 -33.99 -41.23
C ASP A 313 9.43 -34.96 -42.10
N SER A 314 9.14 -34.93 -43.41
CA SER A 314 9.86 -35.71 -44.42
C SER A 314 11.36 -35.37 -44.56
N SER A 315 11.83 -34.26 -43.99
CA SER A 315 13.24 -33.87 -43.95
C SER A 315 13.96 -34.31 -42.68
N ALA A 316 13.23 -34.71 -41.64
CA ALA A 316 13.81 -35.25 -40.42
C ALA A 316 14.46 -36.60 -40.69
N VAL A 317 15.73 -36.71 -40.33
CA VAL A 317 16.51 -37.95 -40.40
C VAL A 317 16.62 -38.53 -39.00
N LYS A 318 16.37 -39.84 -38.88
CA LYS A 318 16.59 -40.58 -37.63
C LYS A 318 18.02 -40.32 -37.11
N PRO A 319 18.19 -39.86 -35.85
CA PRO A 319 19.52 -39.63 -35.27
C PRO A 319 20.39 -40.88 -35.31
N ALA A 320 21.69 -40.69 -35.53
CA ALA A 320 22.65 -41.80 -35.63
C ALA A 320 22.77 -42.62 -34.34
N ASP A 321 22.49 -41.99 -33.19
CA ASP A 321 22.62 -42.59 -31.85
C ASP A 321 21.29 -43.20 -31.33
N TRP A 322 20.24 -43.33 -32.15
CA TRP A 322 18.92 -43.85 -31.74
C TRP A 322 18.81 -45.38 -31.81
N ASP A 323 18.47 -46.03 -30.70
CA ASP A 323 18.32 -47.48 -30.58
C ASP A 323 16.82 -47.89 -30.53
N ASP A 324 16.32 -48.56 -31.57
CA ASP A 324 14.89 -48.96 -31.63
C ASP A 324 14.47 -49.97 -30.54
N GLY A 325 15.43 -50.63 -29.87
CA GLY A 325 15.20 -51.57 -28.78
C GLY A 325 15.17 -50.93 -27.39
N LEU A 326 15.76 -49.74 -27.23
CA LEU A 326 15.77 -48.98 -25.97
C LEU A 326 14.84 -47.77 -26.01
N ASP A 327 14.86 -47.01 -27.10
CA ASP A 327 14.10 -45.77 -27.30
C ASP A 327 12.74 -46.02 -28.01
N GLY A 328 12.54 -47.23 -28.54
CA GLY A 328 11.38 -47.61 -29.33
C GLY A 328 11.49 -47.22 -30.80
N SER A 329 10.51 -47.64 -31.60
CA SER A 329 10.51 -47.36 -33.05
C SER A 329 10.46 -45.87 -33.34
N TRP A 330 11.54 -45.33 -33.92
CA TRP A 330 11.61 -43.92 -34.28
C TRP A 330 10.47 -43.50 -35.23
N SER A 331 9.88 -42.34 -34.95
CA SER A 331 8.94 -41.66 -35.85
C SER A 331 9.39 -40.20 -36.04
N PRO A 332 9.24 -39.64 -37.25
CA PRO A 332 9.60 -38.25 -37.51
C PRO A 332 8.79 -37.28 -36.62
N PRO A 333 9.37 -36.14 -36.23
CA PRO A 333 8.63 -35.08 -35.54
C PRO A 333 7.55 -34.53 -36.46
N LYS A 334 6.48 -34.02 -35.85
CA LYS A 334 5.38 -33.39 -36.57
C LYS A 334 5.64 -31.90 -36.79
N ILE A 335 5.36 -31.44 -38.00
CA ILE A 335 5.45 -30.04 -38.43
C ILE A 335 4.08 -29.55 -38.93
N ASN A 336 3.86 -28.24 -38.86
CA ASN A 336 2.64 -27.61 -39.36
C ASN A 336 2.47 -27.87 -40.86
N ASN A 337 1.31 -28.36 -41.27
CA ASN A 337 1.00 -28.63 -42.67
C ASN A 337 0.80 -27.31 -43.44
N PRO A 338 1.63 -26.97 -44.45
CA PRO A 338 1.49 -25.73 -45.21
C PRO A 338 0.19 -25.61 -46.01
N ASN A 339 -0.52 -26.72 -46.21
CA ASN A 339 -1.81 -26.77 -46.91
C ASN A 339 -3.01 -26.69 -45.95
N TYR A 340 -2.82 -26.88 -44.65
CA TYR A 340 -3.91 -26.73 -43.69
C TYR A 340 -4.42 -25.29 -43.67
N ARG A 341 -5.75 -25.14 -43.70
CA ARG A 341 -6.44 -23.84 -43.62
C ARG A 341 -7.42 -23.74 -42.45
N GLY A 342 -7.60 -24.83 -41.69
CA GLY A 342 -8.64 -24.92 -40.67
C GLY A 342 -10.05 -25.05 -41.27
N GLN A 343 -11.07 -25.00 -40.42
CA GLN A 343 -12.47 -24.98 -40.87
C GLN A 343 -12.79 -23.63 -41.50
N TRP A 344 -13.47 -23.64 -42.65
CA TRP A 344 -13.84 -22.39 -43.33
C TRP A 344 -14.93 -21.65 -42.56
N VAL A 345 -14.61 -20.44 -42.13
CA VAL A 345 -15.56 -19.50 -41.53
C VAL A 345 -15.91 -18.40 -42.55
N ARG A 346 -17.17 -17.95 -42.52
CA ARG A 346 -17.61 -16.84 -43.36
C ARG A 346 -16.82 -15.57 -43.01
N PRO A 347 -16.32 -14.81 -44.00
CA PRO A 347 -15.70 -13.52 -43.73
C PRO A 347 -16.74 -12.56 -43.15
N LYS A 348 -16.33 -11.72 -42.20
CA LYS A 348 -17.17 -10.68 -41.63
C LYS A 348 -17.14 -9.44 -42.51
N ILE A 349 -18.31 -8.94 -42.89
CA ILE A 349 -18.49 -7.70 -43.65
C ILE A 349 -19.12 -6.60 -42.78
N PRO A 350 -18.86 -5.31 -43.05
CA PRO A 350 -19.55 -4.21 -42.39
C PRO A 350 -21.06 -4.33 -42.60
N ASN A 351 -21.84 -4.22 -41.53
CA ASN A 351 -23.28 -4.40 -41.58
C ASN A 351 -23.98 -3.20 -42.24
N PRO A 352 -24.64 -3.35 -43.41
CA PRO A 352 -25.32 -2.23 -44.07
C PRO A 352 -26.50 -1.66 -43.28
N ASN A 353 -27.05 -2.43 -42.33
CA ASN A 353 -28.18 -2.03 -41.49
C ASN A 353 -27.76 -1.53 -40.10
N TYR A 354 -26.45 -1.34 -39.85
CA TYR A 354 -25.95 -0.87 -38.56
C TYR A 354 -26.49 0.53 -38.22
N LYS A 355 -27.32 0.61 -37.17
CA LYS A 355 -27.94 1.87 -36.70
C LYS A 355 -27.16 2.54 -35.55
N GLY A 356 -26.01 1.98 -35.16
CA GLY A 356 -25.27 2.36 -33.96
C GLY A 356 -25.62 1.50 -32.76
N ILE A 357 -24.83 1.58 -31.69
CA ILE A 357 -25.18 0.97 -30.40
C ILE A 357 -26.46 1.64 -29.88
N TRP A 358 -27.52 0.86 -29.66
CA TRP A 358 -28.78 1.40 -29.16
C TRP A 358 -28.61 1.98 -27.75
N LYS A 359 -29.27 3.12 -27.50
CA LYS A 359 -29.39 3.74 -26.18
C LYS A 359 -30.84 4.17 -25.97
N PRO A 360 -31.39 4.07 -24.74
CA PRO A 360 -32.73 4.57 -24.45
C PRO A 360 -32.83 6.07 -24.75
N ARG A 361 -34.03 6.53 -25.10
CA ARG A 361 -34.35 7.96 -25.17
C ARG A 361 -34.18 8.60 -23.79
N LYS A 362 -33.71 9.85 -23.77
CA LYS A 362 -33.64 10.64 -22.55
C LYS A 362 -34.96 11.33 -22.26
N ILE A 363 -35.38 11.29 -21.00
CA ILE A 363 -36.54 12.00 -20.47
C ILE A 363 -36.12 12.96 -19.35
N PRO A 364 -36.85 14.07 -19.12
CA PRO A 364 -36.61 14.92 -17.97
C PRO A 364 -36.72 14.12 -16.67
N ASN A 365 -35.75 14.29 -15.78
CA ASN A 365 -35.72 13.58 -14.50
C ASN A 365 -36.85 14.10 -13.58
N PRO A 366 -37.81 13.26 -13.14
CA PRO A 366 -38.88 13.68 -12.22
C PRO A 366 -38.34 14.00 -10.82
N ASP A 367 -37.30 13.29 -10.37
CA ASP A 367 -36.72 13.40 -9.02
C ASP A 367 -35.62 14.48 -8.96
N LYS A 368 -35.66 15.44 -9.88
CA LYS A 368 -34.68 16.51 -10.01
C LYS A 368 -34.83 17.56 -8.91
N TYR A 369 -33.95 17.51 -7.92
CA TYR A 369 -33.66 18.61 -7.00
C TYR A 369 -32.39 19.36 -7.39
N ASN A 370 -32.10 20.46 -6.68
CA ASN A 370 -30.86 21.22 -6.80
C ASN A 370 -30.50 21.86 -5.46
N ASP A 371 -29.55 21.26 -4.74
CA ASP A 371 -28.87 21.85 -3.59
C ASP A 371 -27.62 22.62 -4.08
N PRO A 372 -27.57 23.96 -3.97
CA PRO A 372 -26.41 24.74 -4.34
C PRO A 372 -25.30 24.75 -3.28
N ASN A 373 -25.57 24.27 -2.05
CA ASN A 373 -24.60 24.29 -0.95
C ASN A 373 -24.71 23.05 -0.03
N PRO A 374 -24.29 21.86 -0.51
CA PRO A 374 -24.34 20.63 0.28
C PRO A 374 -23.56 20.69 1.59
N PHE A 375 -22.59 21.62 1.72
CA PHE A 375 -21.88 21.84 2.98
C PHE A 375 -22.84 22.12 4.15
N GLU A 376 -23.85 22.95 3.96
CA GLU A 376 -24.77 23.35 5.04
C GLU A 376 -25.90 22.33 5.29
N THR A 377 -26.13 21.38 4.38
CA THR A 377 -27.13 20.32 4.55
C THR A 377 -26.56 19.07 5.23
N LEU A 378 -25.23 18.91 5.25
CA LEU A 378 -24.52 17.90 6.06
C LEU A 378 -24.91 17.96 7.53
N PHE A 379 -25.07 16.78 8.13
CA PHE A 379 -25.36 16.68 9.55
C PHE A 379 -24.21 17.18 10.42
N LYS A 380 -24.53 17.72 11.61
CA LYS A 380 -23.55 18.05 12.65
C LYS A 380 -22.73 16.83 13.08
N ILE A 381 -21.53 17.07 13.57
CA ILE A 381 -20.64 16.03 14.12
C ILE A 381 -20.63 16.18 15.63
N ASP A 382 -21.08 15.15 16.35
CA ASP A 382 -21.13 15.12 17.82
C ASP A 382 -20.13 14.13 18.43
N ALA A 383 -19.75 13.11 17.66
CA ALA A 383 -18.80 12.08 18.08
C ALA A 383 -17.84 11.72 16.94
N VAL A 384 -16.79 11.01 17.28
CA VAL A 384 -15.85 10.41 16.34
C VAL A 384 -15.63 8.95 16.71
N GLY A 385 -15.42 8.08 15.74
CA GLY A 385 -15.10 6.69 16.04
C GLY A 385 -14.48 5.93 14.88
N PHE A 386 -13.87 4.80 15.23
CA PHE A 386 -13.41 3.78 14.30
C PHE A 386 -14.41 2.63 14.33
N GLU A 387 -14.97 2.27 13.19
CA GLU A 387 -15.73 1.03 12.99
C GLU A 387 -15.09 0.32 11.82
N LEU A 388 -14.29 -0.71 12.13
CA LEU A 388 -13.32 -1.29 11.21
C LEU A 388 -13.48 -2.81 11.13
N TRP A 389 -13.29 -3.33 9.92
CA TRP A 389 -12.96 -4.73 9.68
C TRP A 389 -11.47 -4.83 9.33
N SER A 390 -10.77 -5.82 9.90
CA SER A 390 -9.35 -6.03 9.61
C SER A 390 -8.96 -7.51 9.66
N MET A 391 -8.19 -7.95 8.65
CA MET A 391 -7.46 -9.21 8.62
C MET A 391 -6.03 -9.08 9.16
N SER A 392 -5.67 -7.91 9.71
CA SER A 392 -4.35 -7.60 10.24
C SER A 392 -4.46 -6.90 11.60
N LYS A 393 -3.49 -7.14 12.48
CA LYS A 393 -3.37 -6.48 13.78
C LYS A 393 -2.30 -5.40 13.74
N ASP A 394 -2.14 -4.71 14.87
CA ASP A 394 -1.06 -3.75 15.11
C ASP A 394 -1.15 -2.54 14.17
N ILE A 395 -2.39 -2.12 13.91
CA ILE A 395 -2.73 -0.86 13.25
C ILE A 395 -2.84 0.20 14.35
N TYR A 396 -1.96 1.18 14.30
CA TYR A 396 -1.75 2.20 15.32
C TYR A 396 -2.33 3.53 14.82
N PHE A 397 -3.15 4.18 15.66
CA PHE A 397 -3.84 5.44 15.37
C PHE A 397 -3.43 6.50 16.40
N ASP A 398 -3.15 7.72 15.93
CA ASP A 398 -2.69 8.81 16.80
C ASP A 398 -3.05 10.21 16.24
N ASN A 399 -2.92 11.26 17.07
CA ASN A 399 -3.05 12.69 16.77
C ASN A 399 -4.32 13.07 16.00
N ILE A 400 -5.47 12.53 16.46
CA ILE A 400 -6.78 12.85 15.91
C ILE A 400 -7.12 14.31 16.25
N LEU A 401 -7.12 15.17 15.25
CA LEU A 401 -7.46 16.58 15.37
C LEU A 401 -8.67 16.92 14.50
N ILE A 402 -9.67 17.56 15.11
CA ILE A 402 -10.79 18.20 14.42
C ILE A 402 -10.71 19.71 14.70
N THR A 403 -10.53 20.53 13.67
CA THR A 403 -10.32 21.97 13.79
C THR A 403 -11.00 22.76 12.66
N SER A 404 -11.00 24.08 12.79
CA SER A 404 -11.47 25.04 11.76
C SER A 404 -10.40 26.06 11.35
N SER A 405 -9.14 25.83 11.73
CA SER A 405 -7.99 26.69 11.44
C SER A 405 -6.81 25.87 10.90
N ASP A 406 -6.28 26.28 9.74
CA ASP A 406 -5.09 25.66 9.15
C ASP A 406 -3.85 25.87 10.01
N ASP A 407 -3.63 27.10 10.50
CA ASP A 407 -2.48 27.43 11.38
C ASP A 407 -2.36 26.47 12.56
N VAL A 408 -3.50 26.07 13.15
CA VAL A 408 -3.57 25.10 14.25
C VAL A 408 -3.32 23.68 13.77
N SER A 409 -3.85 23.28 12.61
CA SER A 409 -3.63 21.96 12.01
C SER A 409 -2.17 21.75 11.63
N ASP A 410 -1.56 22.73 10.97
CA ASP A 410 -0.17 22.68 10.54
C ASP A 410 0.78 22.78 11.73
N ARG A 411 0.51 23.65 12.72
CA ARG A 411 1.33 23.73 13.93
C ARG A 411 1.23 22.49 14.81
N ILE A 412 0.07 21.85 14.94
CA ILE A 412 -0.02 20.57 15.66
C ILE A 412 0.77 19.49 14.93
N ARG A 413 0.62 19.38 13.60
CA ARG A 413 1.42 18.46 12.76
C ARG A 413 2.93 18.69 12.92
N GLU A 414 3.40 19.94 12.92
CA GLU A 414 4.80 20.31 13.18
C GLU A 414 5.29 19.87 14.58
N MET A 415 4.40 19.83 15.58
CA MET A 415 4.72 19.47 16.96
C MET A 415 4.50 17.98 17.27
N THR A 416 3.93 17.20 16.36
CA THR A 416 3.71 15.75 16.51
C THR A 416 4.36 14.99 15.36
N TYR A 417 3.69 14.88 14.21
CA TYR A 417 4.06 14.08 13.06
C TYR A 417 5.44 14.41 12.49
N GLU A 418 5.77 15.69 12.28
CA GLU A 418 7.06 16.07 11.67
C GLU A 418 8.24 15.78 12.62
N LEU A 419 8.05 15.92 13.94
CA LEU A 419 9.06 15.52 14.92
C LEU A 419 9.24 14.00 14.92
N LYS A 420 8.15 13.26 14.91
CA LYS A 420 8.11 11.80 14.86
C LYS A 420 8.84 11.27 13.62
N VAL A 421 8.45 11.72 12.42
CA VAL A 421 9.09 11.33 11.15
C VAL A 421 10.55 11.80 11.08
N GLY A 422 10.88 12.98 11.62
CA GLY A 422 12.25 13.45 11.75
C GLY A 422 13.13 12.50 12.56
N GLN A 423 12.68 12.13 13.77
CA GLN A 423 13.37 11.17 14.65
C GLN A 423 13.51 9.79 14.00
N ILE A 424 12.47 9.29 13.33
CA ILE A 424 12.51 8.00 12.61
C ILE A 424 13.56 8.05 11.50
N ARG A 425 13.57 9.12 10.71
CA ARG A 425 14.54 9.33 9.62
C ARG A 425 15.97 9.39 10.15
N GLU A 426 16.22 10.13 11.23
CA GLU A 426 17.52 10.19 11.91
C GLU A 426 17.95 8.80 12.40
N ALA A 427 17.08 8.08 13.12
CA ALA A 427 17.34 6.73 13.63
C ALA A 427 17.58 5.70 12.51
N SER A 428 16.94 5.86 11.36
CA SER A 428 17.10 4.99 10.19
C SER A 428 18.36 5.27 9.36
N SER A 429 19.00 6.43 9.55
CA SER A 429 20.13 6.84 8.72
C SER A 429 21.39 6.03 9.02
N SER A 430 21.99 5.47 7.96
CA SER A 430 23.10 4.52 8.06
C SER A 430 24.36 5.19 8.62
N VAL A 431 25.26 4.39 9.19
CA VAL A 431 26.64 4.83 9.50
C VAL A 431 27.34 5.35 8.24
N VAL A 432 26.99 4.83 7.06
CA VAL A 432 27.48 5.32 5.76
C VAL A 432 26.94 6.73 5.46
N ASP A 433 25.67 7.00 5.74
CA ASP A 433 25.05 8.32 5.50
C ASP A 433 25.64 9.38 6.45
N HIS A 434 25.89 9.00 7.71
CA HIS A 434 26.62 9.84 8.66
C HIS A 434 28.05 10.13 8.20
N ILE A 435 28.78 9.12 7.71
CA ILE A 435 30.13 9.32 7.16
C ILE A 435 30.08 10.21 5.92
N TRP A 436 29.09 10.03 5.04
CA TRP A 436 28.92 10.85 3.83
C TRP A 436 28.63 12.31 4.16
N ALA A 437 27.66 12.60 5.04
CA ALA A 437 27.35 13.95 5.52
C ALA A 437 28.57 14.62 6.17
N LEU A 438 29.30 13.90 7.03
CA LEU A 438 30.55 14.40 7.62
C LEU A 438 31.61 14.73 6.56
N THR A 439 31.68 13.99 5.46
CA THR A 439 32.62 14.27 4.36
C THR A 439 32.18 15.41 3.43
N GLU A 440 30.90 15.78 3.43
CA GLU A 440 30.37 16.94 2.72
C GLU A 440 30.65 18.23 3.51
N ASP A 441 30.38 18.23 4.81
CA ASP A 441 30.70 19.35 5.72
C ASP A 441 32.21 19.54 5.91
N TYR A 442 32.99 18.46 5.91
CA TYR A 442 34.44 18.47 6.17
C TYR A 442 35.24 17.70 5.10
N PRO A 443 35.46 18.28 3.90
CA PRO A 443 36.15 17.61 2.78
C PRO A 443 37.57 17.10 3.08
N TRP A 444 38.23 17.63 4.12
CA TRP A 444 39.56 17.17 4.55
C TRP A 444 39.54 15.75 5.14
N ILE A 445 38.39 15.22 5.54
CA ILE A 445 38.24 13.85 6.04
C ILE A 445 38.63 12.81 4.96
N TRP A 446 38.42 13.10 3.67
CA TRP A 446 38.91 12.27 2.56
C TRP A 446 40.44 12.14 2.55
N ALA A 447 41.18 13.20 2.92
CA ALA A 447 42.64 13.16 3.03
C ALA A 447 43.11 12.28 4.20
N VAL A 448 42.31 12.19 5.27
CA VAL A 448 42.59 11.31 6.41
C VAL A 448 42.29 9.84 6.06
N PHE A 449 41.15 9.56 5.40
CA PHE A 449 40.84 8.20 4.94
C PHE A 449 41.88 7.66 3.95
N THR A 450 42.29 8.46 2.96
CA THR A 450 43.31 8.06 1.99
C THR A 450 44.68 7.83 2.65
N LEU A 451 45.06 8.62 3.66
CA LEU A 451 46.27 8.40 4.46
C LEU A 451 46.20 7.08 5.24
N ILE A 452 45.08 6.79 5.91
CA ILE A 452 44.88 5.55 6.70
C ILE A 452 44.91 4.32 5.78
N ILE A 453 44.21 4.35 4.65
CA ILE A 453 44.21 3.27 3.65
C ILE A 453 45.63 3.06 3.10
N GLY A 454 46.37 4.14 2.80
CA GLY A 454 47.77 4.06 2.40
C GLY A 454 48.65 3.38 3.46
N ILE A 455 48.49 3.73 4.74
CA ILE A 455 49.21 3.08 5.84
C ILE A 455 48.86 1.59 5.92
N LEU A 456 47.58 1.22 5.85
CA LEU A 456 47.14 -0.19 5.88
C LEU A 456 47.71 -1.00 4.71
N ILE A 457 47.71 -0.44 3.49
CA ILE A 457 48.32 -1.07 2.31
C ILE A 457 49.84 -1.24 2.50
N THR A 458 50.54 -0.22 3.01
CA THR A 458 51.99 -0.35 3.24
C THR A 458 52.33 -1.40 4.31
N LEU A 459 51.54 -1.50 5.39
CA LEU A 459 51.69 -2.55 6.41
C LEU A 459 51.43 -3.94 5.81
N LEU A 460 50.39 -4.08 4.99
CA LEU A 460 50.04 -5.34 4.32
C LEU A 460 51.16 -5.76 3.35
N VAL A 461 51.71 -4.84 2.56
CA VAL A 461 52.89 -5.09 1.70
C VAL A 461 54.15 -5.41 2.51
N MET A 462 54.34 -4.84 3.70
CA MET A 462 55.44 -5.21 4.61
C MET A 462 55.28 -6.63 5.16
N CYS A 463 54.05 -7.06 5.46
CA CYS A 463 53.77 -8.45 5.87
C CYS A 463 54.08 -9.46 4.76
N PHE A 464 53.77 -9.16 3.50
CA PHE A 464 54.06 -10.04 2.36
C PHE A 464 55.53 -10.04 1.90
N LYS A 465 56.39 -9.16 2.43
CA LYS A 465 57.82 -9.06 2.03
C LYS A 465 58.81 -9.82 2.93
N ARG A 466 58.38 -10.70 3.84
CA ARG A 466 59.27 -11.29 4.87
C ARG A 466 59.25 -12.82 5.00
N SER A 467 60.00 -13.51 4.15
CA SER A 467 60.67 -14.82 4.42
C SER A 467 61.56 -15.23 3.24
N PRO A 468 62.54 -16.18 3.33
CA PRO A 468 62.98 -16.95 4.52
C PRO A 468 64.52 -17.06 4.75
N ARG A 469 64.91 -17.53 5.96
CA ARG A 469 66.22 -18.15 6.38
C ARG A 469 67.51 -17.28 6.23
N GLU A 470 68.64 -17.56 6.88
CA GLU A 470 69.22 -18.81 7.45
C GLU A 470 70.31 -18.50 8.53
N VAL A 471 70.46 -19.30 9.61
CA VAL A 471 71.72 -19.46 10.39
C VAL A 471 71.77 -20.86 11.03
N VAL A 472 72.98 -21.42 11.15
CA VAL A 472 73.34 -22.81 11.50
C VAL A 472 73.52 -23.06 13.02
N GLN A 473 73.54 -24.34 13.39
CA GLN A 473 73.64 -24.95 14.72
C GLN A 473 75.09 -25.19 15.17
N GLU A 474 75.39 -25.04 16.46
CA GLU A 474 76.52 -25.68 17.14
C GLU A 474 76.13 -26.03 18.60
N VAL A 475 76.72 -27.08 19.17
CA VAL A 475 76.34 -27.72 20.45
C VAL A 475 77.56 -27.86 21.34
N GLN A 476 77.39 -27.77 22.67
CA GLN A 476 78.33 -28.37 23.61
C GLN A 476 77.56 -29.00 24.79
N GLU A 477 78.09 -30.11 25.30
CA GLU A 477 77.41 -31.10 26.17
C GLU A 477 77.64 -30.83 27.68
N ASP A 478 77.37 -31.87 28.50
CA ASP A 478 77.63 -32.07 29.93
C ASP A 478 76.42 -31.82 30.87
N ASP A 479 75.99 -32.74 31.76
CA ASP A 479 76.30 -34.18 31.91
C ASP A 479 75.29 -34.88 32.88
N VAL A 480 75.40 -36.22 33.01
CA VAL A 480 74.87 -37.13 34.07
C VAL A 480 73.45 -37.75 33.92
N ALA A 481 73.43 -39.09 33.82
CA ALA A 481 72.29 -40.03 33.86
C ALA A 481 71.98 -40.51 35.32
N VAL A 482 71.17 -41.52 35.69
CA VAL A 482 70.44 -42.67 35.10
C VAL A 482 69.17 -42.86 35.99
N ASP A 483 68.08 -43.54 35.63
CA ASP A 483 67.96 -44.98 35.32
C ASP A 483 66.60 -45.28 34.63
N ALA A 484 66.52 -46.39 33.89
CA ALA A 484 65.32 -46.78 33.14
C ALA A 484 65.08 -48.30 33.13
N VAL A 485 63.81 -48.72 33.23
CA VAL A 485 63.31 -50.05 32.79
C VAL A 485 61.90 -49.91 32.19
N GLU A 486 61.86 -49.85 30.86
CA GLU A 486 61.04 -50.63 29.89
C GLU A 486 59.56 -51.01 30.23
N LYS A 487 58.52 -50.61 29.45
CA LYS A 487 58.11 -50.90 28.02
C LYS A 487 57.21 -52.15 27.88
N PRO A 488 56.41 -52.32 26.79
CA PRO A 488 55.98 -51.43 25.70
C PRO A 488 54.41 -51.23 25.73
N GLU A 489 53.64 -50.66 24.80
CA GLU A 489 53.63 -50.62 23.32
C GLU A 489 53.03 -49.32 22.72
N ASP A 490 53.13 -49.21 21.40
CA ASP A 490 52.93 -48.04 20.53
C ASP A 490 51.48 -47.94 19.97
N ARG A 491 51.03 -46.71 19.67
CA ARG A 491 50.07 -46.46 18.58
C ARG A 491 50.11 -45.00 18.10
N ARG A 492 50.95 -44.75 17.10
CA ARG A 492 50.89 -43.57 16.23
C ARG A 492 49.64 -43.58 15.34
N SER A 493 49.21 -42.38 14.96
CA SER A 493 48.15 -42.06 14.00
C SER A 493 48.39 -42.61 12.59
N GLU A 494 47.34 -43.05 11.90
CA GLU A 494 47.15 -42.77 10.46
C GLU A 494 45.67 -42.91 10.03
N SER A 495 45.30 -42.25 8.94
CA SER A 495 43.93 -42.14 8.44
C SER A 495 43.82 -42.61 6.99
N VAL A 496 42.94 -43.59 6.66
CA VAL A 496 42.39 -43.81 5.31
C VAL A 496 41.00 -44.50 5.41
N LYS A 497 40.16 -44.26 4.40
CA LYS A 497 38.73 -44.65 4.20
C LYS A 497 38.51 -46.17 3.97
N LEU A 498 37.31 -46.70 4.30
CA LEU A 498 36.29 -47.24 3.34
C LEU A 498 35.24 -48.21 3.96
N ASN A 499 33.98 -47.98 3.57
CA ASN A 499 32.84 -48.91 3.35
C ASN A 499 32.29 -49.90 4.41
N GLY A 500 30.94 -49.91 4.48
CA GLY A 500 30.08 -51.05 4.85
C GLY A 500 29.33 -50.90 6.18
N ARG A 501 28.02 -51.16 6.36
CA ARG A 501 26.78 -51.30 5.55
C ARG A 501 25.74 -51.89 6.53
N GLN A 502 24.50 -51.38 6.54
CA GLN A 502 23.29 -51.91 7.23
C GLN A 502 23.27 -51.89 8.78
N SER A 503 22.15 -51.68 9.49
CA SER A 503 20.79 -51.17 9.15
C SER A 503 19.99 -50.93 10.47
N ASP A 504 18.70 -50.60 10.59
CA ASP A 504 17.50 -50.52 9.71
C ASP A 504 16.46 -49.52 10.31
N ALA A 505 15.53 -49.00 9.48
CA ALA A 505 14.20 -48.41 9.82
C ALA A 505 14.14 -47.15 10.75
N GLU A 506 13.16 -46.23 10.69
CA GLU A 506 12.09 -45.82 9.74
C GLU A 506 11.52 -44.46 10.29
N SER A 507 10.84 -43.56 9.57
CA SER A 507 10.65 -43.32 8.12
C SER A 507 10.09 -41.89 7.93
N ALA A 508 10.41 -41.19 6.84
CA ALA A 508 9.80 -39.90 6.47
C ALA A 508 9.90 -39.67 4.94
N GLY A 509 8.77 -39.42 4.29
CA GLY A 509 8.70 -39.26 2.83
C GLY A 509 8.76 -37.79 2.39
N SER A 510 9.57 -37.51 1.37
CA SER A 510 9.51 -36.30 0.54
C SER A 510 10.01 -36.64 -0.85
N ASN A 511 9.32 -36.17 -1.90
CA ASN A 511 9.68 -36.41 -3.30
C ASN A 511 9.94 -35.08 -4.04
N THR A 512 11.09 -35.05 -4.72
CA THR A 512 11.44 -34.25 -5.92
C THR A 512 11.43 -32.72 -5.87
N GLU A 513 12.57 -32.15 -6.25
CA GLU A 513 12.80 -30.77 -6.69
C GLU A 513 12.68 -30.67 -8.23
N THR A 514 12.49 -29.43 -8.73
CA THR A 514 12.88 -28.93 -10.08
C THR A 514 12.25 -29.60 -11.33
N GLU A 515 11.97 -28.93 -12.45
CA GLU A 515 12.49 -27.64 -12.96
C GLU A 515 11.41 -26.90 -13.80
N ALA A 516 11.79 -25.73 -14.32
CA ALA A 516 11.14 -24.89 -15.34
C ALA A 516 10.94 -25.66 -16.69
N GLU A 517 10.24 -25.17 -17.73
CA GLU A 517 10.01 -23.82 -18.27
C GLU A 517 8.59 -23.64 -18.90
N ASP A 518 8.38 -22.51 -19.59
CA ASP A 518 7.40 -22.23 -20.67
C ASP A 518 5.87 -22.16 -20.41
N ILE A 519 5.37 -20.94 -20.20
CA ILE A 519 4.14 -20.44 -20.84
C ILE A 519 4.34 -18.96 -21.26
N GLU A 520 4.73 -18.73 -22.52
CA GLU A 520 4.34 -17.51 -23.25
C GLU A 520 2.91 -17.67 -23.83
N ILE A 521 2.36 -16.58 -24.39
CA ILE A 521 1.02 -16.44 -25.00
C ILE A 521 -0.11 -16.13 -23.97
N ILE A 522 -0.43 -14.83 -23.84
CA ILE A 522 -1.76 -14.19 -23.99
C ILE A 522 -1.55 -12.68 -23.75
N GLU A 523 -1.14 -11.92 -24.77
CA GLU A 523 -1.11 -10.43 -24.76
C GLU A 523 -1.27 -9.80 -26.17
N GLU A 524 -2.30 -10.18 -26.95
CA GLU A 524 -2.62 -9.45 -28.21
C GLU A 524 -4.08 -8.94 -28.37
N GLU A 525 -5.08 -9.41 -27.61
CA GLU A 525 -6.49 -9.02 -27.83
C GLU A 525 -6.96 -7.68 -27.20
N LYS A 526 -6.06 -6.73 -26.89
CA LYS A 526 -6.46 -5.41 -26.33
C LYS A 526 -5.79 -4.16 -26.92
N LYS A 527 -5.15 -4.25 -28.10
CA LYS A 527 -4.52 -3.07 -28.75
C LYS A 527 -5.26 -2.46 -29.95
N GLU A 528 -6.18 -3.16 -30.62
CA GLU A 528 -6.85 -2.62 -31.82
C GLU A 528 -8.00 -1.62 -31.54
N SER A 529 -8.46 -1.46 -30.30
CA SER A 529 -9.61 -0.60 -29.98
C SER A 529 -9.30 0.90 -29.86
N ASN A 530 -8.05 1.34 -30.05
CA ASN A 530 -7.63 2.72 -29.73
C ASN A 530 -6.89 3.49 -30.84
N GLU A 531 -6.76 2.93 -32.06
CA GLU A 531 -6.20 3.67 -33.21
C GLU A 531 -7.27 4.31 -34.13
N GLY A 532 -8.55 3.96 -33.95
CA GLY A 532 -9.66 4.40 -34.80
C GLY A 532 -10.12 5.87 -34.64
N GLU A 533 -9.88 6.53 -33.50
CA GLU A 533 -10.40 7.90 -33.24
C GLU A 533 -9.47 9.05 -33.69
N THR A 534 -8.26 8.76 -34.16
CA THR A 534 -7.23 9.80 -34.39
C THR A 534 -7.19 10.40 -35.81
N GLU A 535 -7.83 9.77 -36.79
CA GLU A 535 -7.86 10.22 -38.19
C GLU A 535 -8.99 11.23 -38.49
N GLU A 536 -10.21 11.03 -37.96
CA GLU A 536 -11.38 11.88 -38.32
C GLU A 536 -11.27 13.35 -37.88
N LYS A 537 -10.44 13.67 -36.88
CA LYS A 537 -10.22 15.07 -36.45
C LYS A 537 -9.24 15.86 -37.33
N LYS A 538 -8.57 15.25 -38.31
CA LYS A 538 -7.64 15.95 -39.22
C LYS A 538 -8.26 16.39 -40.56
N THR A 539 -9.35 15.76 -41.01
CA THR A 539 -10.03 16.09 -42.28
C THR A 539 -11.06 17.22 -42.15
N ALA A 540 -11.61 17.46 -40.96
CA ALA A 540 -12.64 18.50 -40.73
C ALA A 540 -12.11 19.96 -40.74
N ARG A 541 -10.79 20.20 -40.59
CA ARG A 541 -10.22 21.56 -40.39
C ARG A 541 -9.69 22.24 -41.67
N LYS A 542 -10.17 21.87 -42.86
CA LYS A 542 -9.62 22.39 -44.14
C LYS A 542 -10.64 22.88 -45.19
N ARG A 543 -11.90 23.13 -44.82
CA ARG A 543 -12.94 23.65 -45.73
C ARG A 543 -13.83 24.76 -45.13
N THR A 544 -13.24 25.93 -44.79
CA THR A 544 -14.02 27.17 -44.52
C THR A 544 -13.18 28.45 -44.63
N THR A 545 -12.61 28.77 -45.81
CA THR A 545 -12.15 30.15 -46.15
C THR A 545 -11.92 30.33 -47.66
N LYS A 546 -12.99 30.63 -48.43
CA LYS A 546 -12.94 31.51 -49.63
C LYS A 546 -14.32 31.69 -50.26
N LYS A 547 -14.95 32.84 -50.00
CA LYS A 547 -15.52 33.69 -51.07
C LYS A 547 -15.84 35.07 -50.52
N SER A 548 -15.15 36.07 -51.07
CA SER A 548 -15.46 37.49 -50.95
C SER A 548 -15.48 38.02 -52.39
N GLU A 549 -16.68 38.30 -52.89
CA GLU A 549 -17.04 39.21 -53.99
C GLU A 549 -18.57 39.20 -54.13
#